data_AF-A0A9Q0YPU4-F1
#
_entry.id   AF-A0A9Q0YPU4-F1
#
_cell.length_a   1.000
_cell.length_b   1.000
_cell.length_c   1.000
_cell.angle_alpha   90.00
_cell.angle_beta   90.00
_cell.angle_gamma   90.00
#
_symmetry.space_group_name_H-M   'P 1'
#
loop_
_entity.id
_entity.type
_entity.pdbx_description
1 polymer ?
#
loop_
_entity_poly.entity_id
_entity_poly.type
_entity_poly.pdbx_seq_one_letter_code
_entity_poly.pdbx_strand_id
1 'polypeptide(L)'
;MGGIGCKTCNNGTFIKEGSGRSALSCKVCPGGTDHTRPAGFRACFCLENFYRTDRFDQCFPCPNNGLQCSNDHVRIKQHYYWYWESNLKSAYQHFIVNILIRNDSYDRQWSMFQGPLPKAYKCPVEENCVNDNSEVEGNCREGYRGWMCTICDDDYFELFGWCQKCHPFLAVGIIILLLLLVSFLWFVIIQPVSAPRTTRGKFISDMIISRFKIMFGFYQVVESYWFHMGTHVRFAPIQLAISRIVGVMSFTLSSILVSPKCYISWFQWNPYTELWTVYLTLALFTCIVVLTYSVVRGAIRREWIGWSVDSVRTACLKLFVFTLFASYTEICDVVFKLYNCDEFSLYEYQEIPKVRFLHSHYNISCDDAIYKRYRRFYAVPGWIFLCSFPMIMWTCLYKCSRFQRDCNVTVDRYYPEWLRFMCENYKPQCWYWEIVELGRKILLTFLPLAFGWKGIFVLAGLFASGLFLALHAYVRPMKHSWDNTLQVSLETETFKQSFTLLM
;
A
#
# COMPACT_ATOMS: atom_id res chain seq x y z
N MET A 1 71.24 28.45 29.88
CA MET A 1 69.82 28.51 30.27
C MET A 1 69.03 27.63 29.33
N GLY A 2 68.82 26.37 29.69
CA GLY A 2 68.05 25.41 28.88
C GLY A 2 66.56 25.61 29.11
N GLY A 3 65.84 26.08 28.09
CA GLY A 3 64.38 26.18 28.13
C GLY A 3 63.78 24.78 28.19
N ILE A 4 63.19 24.43 29.34
CA ILE A 4 62.37 23.22 29.46
C ILE A 4 61.12 23.48 28.63
N GLY A 5 61.11 22.99 27.38
CA GLY A 5 59.90 22.96 26.56
C GLY A 5 58.78 22.28 27.35
N CYS A 6 57.59 22.89 27.37
CA CYS A 6 56.43 22.34 28.08
C CYS A 6 56.17 20.91 27.58
N LYS A 7 56.26 19.92 28.49
CA LYS A 7 56.01 18.51 28.15
C LYS A 7 54.51 18.33 27.91
N THR A 8 54.15 17.91 26.70
CA THR A 8 52.79 17.48 26.36
C THR A 8 52.54 16.06 26.85
N CYS A 9 51.27 15.68 26.99
CA CYS A 9 50.90 14.32 27.34
C CYS A 9 51.44 13.29 26.31
N ASN A 10 51.88 12.13 26.81
CA ASN A 10 52.42 11.04 26.00
C ASN A 10 51.31 10.31 25.22
N ASN A 11 51.69 9.48 24.24
CA ASN A 11 50.75 8.62 23.53
C ASN A 11 50.00 7.70 24.52
N GLY A 12 48.73 7.41 24.23
CA GLY A 12 47.89 6.63 25.14
C GLY A 12 47.41 7.40 26.38
N THR A 13 47.53 8.73 26.37
CA THR A 13 46.95 9.60 27.40
C THR A 13 46.20 10.80 26.80
N PHE A 14 45.22 11.32 27.54
CA PHE A 14 44.38 12.47 27.16
C PHE A 14 44.27 13.48 28.30
N ILE A 15 43.74 14.67 28.00
CA ILE A 15 43.51 15.75 28.96
C ILE A 15 42.01 15.95 29.12
N LYS A 16 41.49 15.75 30.33
CA LYS A 16 40.10 16.07 30.69
C LYS A 16 39.97 17.49 31.27
N GLU A 17 40.90 17.84 32.16
CA GLU A 17 40.93 19.09 32.91
C GLU A 17 42.38 19.56 33.09
N GLY A 18 42.60 20.87 33.16
CA GLY A 18 43.91 21.48 33.40
C GLY A 18 44.64 21.93 32.12
N SER A 19 45.89 22.35 32.26
CA SER A 19 46.65 23.02 31.19
C SER A 19 47.33 22.07 30.20
N GLY A 20 47.33 20.76 30.44
CA GLY A 20 48.01 19.77 29.59
C GLY A 20 49.54 19.82 29.63
N ARG A 21 50.11 20.63 30.53
CA ARG A 21 51.57 20.87 30.68
C ARG A 21 52.18 20.17 31.90
N SER A 22 51.35 19.53 32.72
CA SER A 22 51.76 18.78 33.92
C SER A 22 51.35 17.32 33.76
N ALA A 23 52.20 16.39 34.23
CA ALA A 23 51.90 14.96 34.19
C ALA A 23 50.58 14.60 34.93
N LEU A 24 50.21 15.37 35.96
CA LEU A 24 48.97 15.21 36.71
C LEU A 24 47.70 15.55 35.89
N SER A 25 47.85 16.28 34.78
CA SER A 25 46.73 16.61 33.89
C SER A 25 46.47 15.56 32.80
N CYS A 26 47.35 14.57 32.65
CA CYS A 26 47.25 13.51 31.65
C CYS A 26 46.59 12.25 32.27
N LYS A 27 45.48 11.80 31.70
CA LYS A 27 44.77 10.57 32.09
C LYS A 27 44.99 9.46 31.07
N VAL A 28 45.03 8.21 31.51
CA VAL A 28 45.24 7.04 30.65
C VAL A 28 44.02 6.79 29.78
N CYS A 29 44.23 6.43 28.51
CA CYS A 29 43.15 6.08 27.59
C CYS A 29 42.31 4.87 28.08
N PRO A 30 40.98 4.94 28.00
CA PRO A 30 40.08 3.87 28.42
C PRO A 30 40.00 2.73 27.38
N GLY A 31 39.35 1.63 27.75
CA GLY A 31 39.19 0.45 26.87
C GLY A 31 38.53 0.77 25.53
N GLY A 32 38.87 0.00 24.48
CA GLY A 32 38.32 0.18 23.14
C GLY A 32 38.85 1.41 22.37
N THR A 33 39.89 2.08 22.89
CA THR A 33 40.55 3.22 22.23
C THR A 33 41.92 2.87 21.67
N ASP A 34 42.45 3.70 20.78
CA ASP A 34 43.80 3.60 20.20
C ASP A 34 44.83 4.29 21.10
N HIS A 35 45.72 3.49 21.69
CA HIS A 35 46.75 3.94 22.63
C HIS A 35 48.04 4.39 21.93
N THR A 36 48.14 4.23 20.60
CA THR A 36 49.37 4.50 19.85
C THR A 36 49.55 5.98 19.49
N ARG A 37 48.49 6.78 19.60
CA ARG A 37 48.43 8.17 19.13
C ARG A 37 48.28 9.18 20.28
N PRO A 38 48.73 10.43 20.09
CA PRO A 38 48.47 11.51 21.05
C PRO A 38 47.02 12.01 20.92
N ALA A 39 46.31 12.10 22.04
CA ALA A 39 44.90 12.49 22.09
C ALA A 39 44.67 13.95 22.53
N GLY A 40 45.47 14.47 23.47
CA GLY A 40 45.32 15.82 24.01
C GLY A 40 43.92 16.07 24.57
N PHE A 41 43.36 17.27 24.33
CA PHE A 41 42.00 17.64 24.78
C PHE A 41 40.89 16.96 23.98
N ARG A 42 41.18 16.35 22.81
CA ARG A 42 40.17 15.66 21.98
C ARG A 42 39.58 14.43 22.68
N ALA A 43 40.32 13.83 23.63
CA ALA A 43 40.16 12.46 24.12
C ALA A 43 40.65 11.39 23.13
N CYS A 44 40.88 10.18 23.63
CA CYS A 44 41.47 9.09 22.86
C CYS A 44 40.54 8.65 21.71
N PHE A 45 41.12 8.27 20.58
CA PHE A 45 40.36 7.82 19.41
C PHE A 45 39.82 6.42 19.66
N CYS A 46 38.59 6.12 19.26
CA CYS A 46 38.11 4.74 19.30
C CYS A 46 38.84 3.88 18.26
N LEU A 47 38.92 2.57 18.52
CA LEU A 47 39.34 1.58 17.52
C LEU A 47 38.36 1.55 16.32
N GLU A 48 38.79 0.98 15.20
CA GLU A 48 37.89 0.76 14.05
C GLU A 48 36.69 -0.10 14.43
N ASN A 49 35.49 0.29 13.97
CA ASN A 49 34.21 -0.32 14.36
C ASN A 49 33.91 -0.25 15.87
N PHE A 50 34.41 0.78 16.56
CA PHE A 50 33.99 1.10 17.93
C PHE A 50 33.34 2.50 17.98
N TYR A 51 32.50 2.71 18.98
CA TYR A 51 31.83 3.99 19.23
C TYR A 51 31.78 4.31 20.71
N ARG A 52 31.46 5.55 21.07
CA ARG A 52 31.21 5.96 22.45
C ARG A 52 30.10 6.99 22.54
N THR A 53 29.51 7.10 23.72
CA THR A 53 28.49 8.12 24.05
C THR A 53 28.99 9.12 25.10
N ASP A 54 30.18 8.93 25.65
CA ASP A 54 30.87 9.91 26.49
C ASP A 54 32.24 10.19 25.86
N ARG A 55 32.57 11.48 25.75
CA ARG A 55 33.82 11.96 25.15
C ARG A 55 35.06 11.37 25.81
N PHE A 56 35.06 11.06 27.10
CA PHE A 56 36.24 10.65 27.84
C PHE A 56 36.18 9.22 28.37
N ASP A 57 35.09 8.50 28.12
CA ASP A 57 34.90 7.11 28.55
C ASP A 57 35.35 6.11 27.47
N GLN A 58 35.27 4.81 27.82
CA GLN A 58 35.59 3.68 26.94
C GLN A 58 34.73 3.65 25.68
N CYS A 59 35.26 3.02 24.63
CA CYS A 59 34.51 2.74 23.41
C CYS A 59 33.95 1.31 23.43
N PHE A 60 32.75 1.16 22.90
CA PHE A 60 32.02 -0.10 22.77
C PHE A 60 32.09 -0.61 21.33
N PRO A 61 32.05 -1.94 21.11
CA PRO A 61 32.01 -2.52 19.78
C PRO A 61 30.73 -2.10 19.04
N CYS A 62 30.83 -1.85 17.74
CA CYS A 62 29.70 -1.40 16.93
C CYS A 62 28.57 -2.43 16.88
N PRO A 63 27.29 -2.04 17.04
CA PRO A 63 26.17 -2.94 16.85
C PRO A 63 26.06 -3.36 15.38
N ASN A 64 25.91 -4.66 15.10
CA ASN A 64 25.86 -5.18 13.72
C ASN A 64 24.51 -4.99 13.00
N ASN A 65 23.54 -4.29 13.61
CA ASN A 65 22.15 -4.24 13.17
C ASN A 65 21.84 -3.09 12.18
N GLY A 66 22.67 -2.87 11.16
CA GLY A 66 22.45 -1.77 10.21
C GLY A 66 23.03 -0.41 10.63
N LEU A 67 23.92 -0.41 11.63
CA LEU A 67 24.67 0.75 12.06
C LEU A 67 26.14 0.66 11.61
N GLN A 68 26.78 1.81 11.43
CA GLN A 68 28.17 1.97 11.06
C GLN A 68 28.85 2.91 12.07
N CYS A 69 29.95 2.45 12.66
CA CYS A 69 30.69 3.22 13.64
C CYS A 69 31.99 3.72 13.02
N SER A 70 32.15 5.04 13.01
CA SER A 70 33.34 5.71 12.46
C SER A 70 33.58 7.02 13.22
N ASN A 71 34.84 7.43 13.37
CA ASN A 71 35.20 8.68 14.05
C ASN A 71 34.57 8.82 15.45
N ASP A 72 34.61 7.75 16.25
CA ASP A 72 34.12 7.67 17.63
C ASP A 72 32.59 7.73 17.82
N HIS A 73 31.80 7.81 16.75
CA HIS A 73 30.33 7.91 16.82
C HIS A 73 29.64 6.93 15.87
N VAL A 74 28.33 6.79 16.06
CA VAL A 74 27.47 5.89 15.27
C VAL A 74 26.73 6.67 14.20
N ARG A 75 26.64 6.08 13.01
CA ARG A 75 25.84 6.51 11.86
C ARG A 75 24.99 5.34 11.36
N ILE A 76 23.94 5.64 10.62
CA ILE A 76 23.12 4.62 9.97
C ILE A 76 23.74 4.16 8.65
N LYS A 77 23.66 2.86 8.34
CA LYS A 77 24.11 2.31 7.05
C LYS A 77 23.11 2.61 5.94
N GLN A 78 23.57 2.55 4.69
CA GLN A 78 22.71 2.55 3.51
C GLN A 78 21.68 1.41 3.59
N HIS A 79 20.48 1.65 3.06
CA HIS A 79 19.34 0.72 3.05
C HIS A 79 18.66 0.51 4.42
N TYR A 80 19.07 1.24 5.46
CA TYR A 80 18.46 1.21 6.79
C TYR A 80 17.83 2.55 7.16
N TYR A 81 16.85 2.52 8.06
CA TYR A 81 16.20 3.68 8.64
C TYR A 81 16.15 3.54 10.15
N TRP A 82 16.33 4.65 10.85
CA TRP A 82 16.14 4.75 12.30
C TRP A 82 15.40 6.03 12.62
N TYR A 83 14.71 6.04 13.76
CA TYR A 83 13.91 7.18 14.16
C TYR A 83 14.52 7.89 15.35
N TRP A 84 14.61 9.21 15.24
CA TRP A 84 15.05 10.07 16.33
C TRP A 84 13.90 10.91 16.86
N GLU A 85 13.76 10.93 18.18
CA GLU A 85 12.98 11.97 18.83
C GLU A 85 13.73 13.31 18.75
N SER A 86 13.01 14.42 18.49
CA SER A 86 13.60 15.74 18.23
C SER A 86 14.62 16.19 19.29
N ASN A 87 14.33 15.96 20.57
CA ASN A 87 15.23 16.33 21.68
C ASN A 87 16.52 15.47 21.69
N LEU A 88 16.37 14.15 21.50
CA LEU A 88 17.49 13.21 21.48
C LEU A 88 18.37 13.41 20.25
N LYS A 89 17.76 13.68 19.09
CA LYS A 89 18.46 14.04 17.85
C LYS A 89 19.41 15.22 18.10
N SER A 90 18.85 16.30 18.65
CA SER A 90 19.57 17.55 18.86
C SER A 90 20.73 17.35 19.84
N ALA A 91 20.47 16.65 20.95
CA ALA A 91 21.50 16.29 21.93
C ALA A 91 22.64 15.45 21.31
N TYR A 92 22.30 14.45 20.48
CA TYR A 92 23.30 13.61 19.81
C TYR A 92 24.08 14.38 18.74
N GLN A 93 23.43 15.28 17.98
CA GLN A 93 24.10 16.18 17.03
C GLN A 93 25.13 17.08 17.72
N HIS A 94 24.75 17.70 18.84
CA HIS A 94 25.68 18.50 19.65
C HIS A 94 26.84 17.66 20.17
N PHE A 95 26.57 16.43 20.63
CA PHE A 95 27.62 15.50 21.07
C PHE A 95 28.61 15.14 19.95
N ILE A 96 28.14 14.82 18.74
CA ILE A 96 29.02 14.49 17.59
C ILE A 96 29.89 15.68 17.20
N VAL A 97 29.34 16.90 17.18
CA VAL A 97 30.17 18.09 16.89
C VAL A 97 31.22 18.27 17.98
N ASN A 98 30.80 18.10 19.24
CA ASN A 98 31.63 18.32 20.40
C ASN A 98 32.81 17.34 20.46
N ILE A 99 32.59 16.05 20.20
CA ILE A 99 33.63 15.01 20.29
C ILE A 99 34.79 15.24 19.30
N LEU A 100 34.53 15.90 18.17
CA LEU A 100 35.53 16.19 17.14
C LEU A 100 36.45 17.38 17.49
N ILE A 101 36.10 18.19 18.49
CA ILE A 101 36.88 19.36 18.93
C ILE A 101 38.19 18.91 19.57
N ARG A 102 39.33 19.48 19.14
CA ARG A 102 40.68 19.04 19.57
C ARG A 102 41.30 19.82 20.72
N ASN A 103 40.72 20.96 21.09
CA ASN A 103 41.20 21.88 22.11
C ASN A 103 40.25 21.88 23.33
N ASP A 104 40.53 22.71 24.33
CA ASP A 104 39.71 22.85 25.55
C ASP A 104 38.45 23.71 25.35
N SER A 105 38.17 24.19 24.14
CA SER A 105 36.98 25.01 23.84
C SER A 105 35.73 24.18 23.58
N TYR A 106 35.73 22.92 24.00
CA TYR A 106 34.59 22.04 23.82
C TYR A 106 33.52 22.34 24.87
N ASP A 107 32.26 22.09 24.53
CA ASP A 107 31.16 22.32 25.45
C ASP A 107 31.11 21.17 26.47
N ARG A 108 31.25 21.51 27.76
CA ARG A 108 31.20 20.52 28.84
C ARG A 108 29.81 19.91 29.00
N GLN A 109 28.75 20.62 28.65
CA GLN A 109 27.37 20.12 28.74
C GLN A 109 27.13 18.96 27.76
N TRP A 110 27.65 19.07 26.55
CA TRP A 110 27.50 18.06 25.48
C TRP A 110 28.69 17.09 25.43
N SER A 111 29.41 16.93 26.54
CA SER A 111 30.52 15.97 26.63
C SER A 111 30.05 14.52 26.74
N MET A 112 28.78 14.32 27.08
CA MET A 112 28.13 13.02 27.20
C MET A 112 26.74 13.06 26.57
N PHE A 113 26.41 12.04 25.80
CA PHE A 113 25.07 11.72 25.36
C PHE A 113 24.44 10.70 26.31
N GLN A 114 23.40 11.11 27.04
CA GLN A 114 22.73 10.30 28.05
C GLN A 114 21.54 9.49 27.52
N GLY A 115 21.18 9.66 26.24
CA GLY A 115 20.05 8.98 25.62
C GLY A 115 20.39 7.59 25.07
N PRO A 116 19.39 6.75 24.82
CA PRO A 116 19.57 5.51 24.07
C PRO A 116 19.77 5.79 22.57
N LEU A 117 20.57 4.94 21.90
CA LEU A 117 20.68 4.96 20.45
C LEU A 117 19.45 4.27 19.81
N PRO A 118 18.82 4.87 18.80
CA PRO A 118 17.70 4.26 18.10
C PRO A 118 18.06 2.93 17.45
N LYS A 119 17.09 2.03 17.39
CA LYS A 119 17.20 0.78 16.64
C LYS A 119 17.06 1.05 15.15
N ALA A 120 17.97 0.50 14.35
CA ALA A 120 17.89 0.57 12.89
C ALA A 120 17.05 -0.58 12.31
N TYR A 121 16.29 -0.27 11.28
CA TYR A 121 15.41 -1.17 10.54
C TYR A 121 15.78 -1.15 9.07
N LYS A 122 15.70 -2.30 8.39
CA LYS A 122 15.83 -2.33 6.93
C LYS A 122 14.64 -1.62 6.30
N CYS A 123 14.91 -0.81 5.29
CA CYS A 123 13.85 -0.18 4.52
C CYS A 123 13.13 -1.22 3.66
N PRO A 124 11.79 -1.12 3.49
CA PRO A 124 11.05 -2.03 2.61
C PRO A 124 11.66 -2.02 1.20
N VAL A 125 11.80 -0.82 0.62
CA VAL A 125 12.55 -0.62 -0.62
C VAL A 125 13.94 -0.13 -0.24
N GLU A 126 14.93 -1.02 -0.28
CA GLU A 126 16.31 -0.74 0.12
C GLU A 126 16.82 0.56 -0.52
N GLU A 127 16.59 0.68 -1.82
CA GLU A 127 16.98 1.80 -2.68
C GLU A 127 16.46 3.19 -2.27
N ASN A 128 15.40 3.27 -1.45
CA ASN A 128 14.83 4.54 -1.02
C ASN A 128 15.62 5.16 0.15
N CYS A 129 16.35 4.34 0.92
CA CYS A 129 17.15 4.78 2.06
C CYS A 129 18.62 4.89 1.65
N VAL A 130 18.98 6.06 1.12
CA VAL A 130 20.28 6.29 0.47
C VAL A 130 21.38 6.45 1.53
N ASN A 131 21.14 7.26 2.56
CA ASN A 131 22.09 7.54 3.65
C ASN A 131 23.52 7.83 3.15
N ASP A 132 23.65 8.65 2.11
CA ASP A 132 24.92 9.09 1.54
C ASP A 132 25.44 10.40 2.19
N ASN A 133 24.58 11.11 2.92
CA ASN A 133 24.95 12.34 3.61
C ASN A 133 25.45 12.07 5.04
N SER A 134 26.16 13.05 5.62
CA SER A 134 26.66 12.99 7.01
C SER A 134 25.60 13.36 8.06
N GLU A 135 24.31 13.33 7.70
CA GLU A 135 23.21 13.66 8.59
C GLU A 135 22.92 12.52 9.57
N VAL A 136 22.62 12.88 10.81
CA VAL A 136 22.36 11.90 11.88
C VAL A 136 21.11 11.05 11.61
N GLU A 137 20.06 11.63 11.03
CA GLU A 137 18.81 10.90 10.77
C GLU A 137 18.89 9.96 9.56
N GLY A 138 19.94 10.10 8.74
CA GLY A 138 19.95 9.54 7.40
C GLY A 138 19.14 10.38 6.41
N ASN A 139 19.15 10.01 5.14
CA ASN A 139 18.45 10.72 4.08
C ASN A 139 17.79 9.77 3.09
N CYS A 140 16.63 10.21 2.60
CA CYS A 140 15.84 9.49 1.61
C CYS A 140 16.27 9.84 0.18
N ARG A 141 15.95 8.96 -0.77
CA ARG A 141 16.02 9.23 -2.21
C ARG A 141 15.09 10.40 -2.57
N GLU A 142 15.47 11.17 -3.59
CA GLU A 142 14.62 12.25 -4.12
C GLU A 142 13.20 11.75 -4.43
N GLY A 143 12.19 12.52 -4.01
CA GLY A 143 10.77 12.20 -4.17
C GLY A 143 10.18 11.32 -3.07
N TYR A 144 11.00 10.85 -2.12
CA TYR A 144 10.58 10.04 -0.97
C TYR A 144 10.87 10.76 0.35
N ARG A 145 9.98 10.61 1.32
CA ARG A 145 10.09 11.15 2.68
C ARG A 145 9.38 10.26 3.71
N GLY A 146 9.41 10.69 4.97
CA GLY A 146 8.70 10.03 6.07
C GLY A 146 9.40 8.78 6.60
N TRP A 147 8.68 8.02 7.42
CA TRP A 147 9.20 6.81 8.05
C TRP A 147 9.67 5.80 7.00
N MET A 148 10.90 5.29 7.12
CA MET A 148 11.51 4.34 6.17
C MET A 148 11.49 4.79 4.70
N CYS A 149 11.37 6.11 4.43
CA CYS A 149 11.32 6.66 3.09
C CYS A 149 10.20 6.05 2.21
N THR A 150 9.02 5.81 2.79
CA THR A 150 7.89 5.17 2.09
C THR A 150 6.82 6.14 1.61
N ILE A 151 6.91 7.44 1.94
CA ILE A 151 5.89 8.44 1.58
C ILE A 151 6.40 9.26 0.41
N CYS A 152 5.54 9.58 -0.55
CA CYS A 152 5.90 10.51 -1.61
C CYS A 152 5.98 11.95 -1.11
N ASP A 153 7.02 12.65 -1.58
CA ASP A 153 7.23 14.06 -1.29
C ASP A 153 6.12 14.94 -1.91
N ASP A 154 6.12 16.24 -1.61
CA ASP A 154 5.00 17.11 -1.94
C ASP A 154 4.77 17.34 -3.44
N ASP A 155 5.85 17.36 -4.23
CA ASP A 155 5.81 17.46 -5.70
C ASP A 155 5.69 16.09 -6.40
N TYR A 156 5.44 15.03 -5.63
CA TYR A 156 5.39 13.65 -6.10
C TYR A 156 4.06 12.98 -5.70
N PHE A 157 3.62 12.03 -6.50
CA PHE A 157 2.46 11.19 -6.22
C PHE A 157 2.81 9.72 -6.33
N GLU A 158 2.10 8.89 -5.56
CA GLU A 158 2.28 7.44 -5.63
C GLU A 158 1.58 6.88 -6.87
N LEU A 159 2.33 6.16 -7.69
CA LEU A 159 1.84 5.44 -8.84
C LEU A 159 2.45 4.04 -8.83
N PHE A 160 1.61 3.02 -8.61
CA PHE A 160 2.03 1.62 -8.50
C PHE A 160 3.16 1.42 -7.45
N GLY A 161 3.06 2.02 -6.27
CA GLY A 161 4.08 1.88 -5.22
C GLY A 161 5.40 2.64 -5.45
N TRP A 162 5.47 3.49 -6.49
CA TRP A 162 6.61 4.36 -6.76
C TRP A 162 6.19 5.83 -6.74
N CYS A 163 7.10 6.71 -6.30
CA CYS A 163 6.84 8.14 -6.30
C CYS A 163 7.23 8.75 -7.65
N GLN A 164 6.26 9.33 -8.35
CA GLN A 164 6.43 9.97 -9.65
C GLN A 164 6.21 11.47 -9.53
N LYS A 165 7.02 12.26 -10.24
CA LYS A 165 6.95 13.73 -10.20
C LYS A 165 5.67 14.23 -10.87
N CYS A 166 5.01 15.21 -10.27
CA CYS A 166 3.81 15.83 -10.82
C CYS A 166 4.13 16.55 -12.15
N HIS A 167 3.41 16.20 -13.23
CA HIS A 167 3.49 16.89 -14.53
C HIS A 167 2.13 17.46 -14.98
N PRO A 168 2.07 18.70 -15.50
CA PRO A 168 0.80 19.40 -15.79
C PRO A 168 -0.01 18.78 -16.94
N PHE A 169 0.65 18.16 -17.93
CA PHE A 169 -0.03 17.59 -19.11
C PHE A 169 -0.91 16.36 -18.80
N LEU A 170 -0.75 15.74 -17.62
CA LEU A 170 -1.57 14.61 -17.20
C LEU A 170 -3.03 15.00 -16.90
N ALA A 171 -3.31 16.28 -16.63
CA ALA A 171 -4.67 16.81 -16.42
C ALA A 171 -5.58 16.63 -17.65
N VAL A 172 -4.98 16.77 -18.84
CA VAL A 172 -5.70 16.67 -20.12
C VAL A 172 -6.16 15.23 -20.36
N GLY A 173 -5.36 14.25 -19.96
CA GLY A 173 -5.73 12.83 -20.03
C GLY A 173 -6.96 12.52 -19.18
N ILE A 174 -7.09 13.14 -18.01
CA ILE A 174 -8.24 12.96 -17.09
C ILE A 174 -9.54 13.47 -17.73
N ILE A 175 -9.51 14.67 -18.32
CA ILE A 175 -10.70 15.25 -18.96
C ILE A 175 -11.15 14.36 -20.13
N ILE A 176 -10.21 13.90 -20.96
CA ILE A 176 -10.51 13.00 -22.09
C ILE A 176 -11.12 11.69 -21.57
N LEU A 177 -10.55 11.10 -20.52
CA LEU A 177 -11.07 9.86 -19.95
C LEU A 177 -12.47 10.03 -19.35
N LEU A 178 -12.73 11.13 -18.62
CA LEU A 178 -14.05 11.44 -18.06
C LEU A 178 -15.08 11.65 -19.18
N LEU A 179 -14.70 12.33 -20.27
CA LEU A 179 -15.57 12.49 -21.43
C LEU A 179 -15.87 11.15 -22.12
N LEU A 180 -14.88 10.27 -22.26
CA LEU A 180 -15.06 8.91 -22.78
C LEU A 180 -15.95 8.07 -21.87
N LEU A 181 -15.81 8.17 -20.55
CA LEU A 181 -16.66 7.48 -19.59
C LEU A 181 -18.10 7.96 -19.70
N VAL A 182 -18.33 9.27 -19.69
CA VAL A 182 -19.67 9.86 -19.85
C VAL A 182 -20.28 9.44 -21.19
N SER A 183 -19.51 9.49 -22.28
CA SER A 183 -19.92 9.03 -23.60
C SER A 183 -20.29 7.53 -23.60
N PHE A 184 -19.50 6.69 -22.93
CA PHE A 184 -19.79 5.27 -22.77
C PHE A 184 -21.06 5.02 -21.93
N LEU A 185 -21.25 5.74 -20.83
CA LEU A 185 -22.45 5.66 -20.00
C LEU A 185 -23.71 6.04 -20.80
N TRP A 186 -23.63 7.13 -21.58
CA TRP A 186 -24.68 7.53 -22.50
C TRP A 186 -24.91 6.47 -23.57
N PHE A 187 -23.85 5.89 -24.14
CA PHE A 187 -23.96 4.81 -25.11
C PHE A 187 -24.69 3.59 -24.52
N VAL A 188 -24.35 3.14 -23.31
CA VAL A 188 -25.00 2.00 -22.64
C VAL A 188 -26.48 2.27 -22.37
N ILE A 189 -26.85 3.51 -22.03
CA ILE A 189 -28.24 3.91 -21.81
C ILE A 189 -29.03 4.01 -23.14
N ILE A 190 -28.39 4.50 -24.21
CA ILE A 190 -28.99 4.70 -25.53
C ILE A 190 -29.08 3.40 -26.33
N GLN A 191 -28.25 2.39 -26.05
CA GLN A 191 -28.33 1.09 -26.70
C GLN A 191 -29.77 0.60 -26.63
N PRO A 192 -30.46 0.43 -27.78
CA PRO A 192 -31.83 -0.05 -27.77
C PRO A 192 -31.80 -1.44 -27.14
N VAL A 193 -32.44 -1.57 -25.97
CA VAL A 193 -32.73 -2.84 -25.29
C VAL A 193 -33.39 -3.84 -26.27
N SER A 194 -33.95 -3.33 -27.37
CA SER A 194 -34.68 -4.04 -28.40
C SER A 194 -33.95 -4.28 -29.73
N ALA A 195 -32.70 -3.86 -29.94
CA ALA A 195 -32.03 -4.17 -31.21
C ALA A 195 -31.80 -5.68 -31.31
N PRO A 196 -32.43 -6.40 -32.26
CA PRO A 196 -32.18 -7.83 -32.42
C PRO A 196 -30.74 -7.99 -32.90
N ARG A 197 -29.83 -8.23 -31.96
CA ARG A 197 -28.47 -8.66 -32.29
C ARG A 197 -28.61 -9.98 -33.01
N THR A 198 -27.97 -10.11 -34.17
CA THR A 198 -27.84 -11.38 -34.86
C THR A 198 -27.32 -12.42 -33.86
N THR A 199 -27.77 -13.67 -33.94
CA THR A 199 -27.37 -14.75 -33.03
C THR A 199 -25.84 -14.83 -32.88
N ARG A 200 -25.13 -14.58 -33.98
CA ARG A 200 -23.66 -14.48 -34.05
C ARG A 200 -23.10 -13.24 -33.33
N GLY A 201 -23.72 -12.07 -33.48
CA GLY A 201 -23.30 -10.84 -32.80
C GLY A 201 -23.50 -10.89 -31.28
N LYS A 202 -24.60 -11.50 -30.81
CA LYS A 202 -24.86 -11.74 -29.38
C LYS A 202 -23.84 -12.72 -28.79
N PHE A 203 -23.56 -13.82 -29.49
CA PHE A 203 -22.54 -14.80 -29.10
C PHE A 203 -21.14 -14.17 -28.95
N ILE A 204 -20.72 -13.32 -29.90
CA ILE A 204 -19.41 -12.66 -29.84
C ILE A 204 -19.36 -11.64 -28.70
N SER A 205 -20.42 -10.85 -28.48
CA SER A 205 -20.45 -9.87 -27.38
C SER A 205 -20.38 -10.55 -26.01
N ASP A 206 -21.14 -11.64 -25.83
CA ASP A 206 -21.20 -12.36 -24.56
C ASP A 206 -19.86 -13.04 -24.25
N MET A 207 -19.21 -13.59 -25.28
CA MET A 207 -17.86 -14.16 -25.20
C MET A 207 -16.80 -13.12 -24.80
N ILE A 208 -16.83 -11.91 -25.38
CA ILE A 208 -15.89 -10.83 -25.04
C ILE A 208 -16.11 -10.36 -23.60
N ILE A 209 -17.37 -10.16 -23.19
CA ILE A 209 -17.72 -9.72 -21.83
C ILE A 209 -17.30 -10.77 -20.79
N SER A 210 -17.50 -12.06 -21.08
CA SER A 210 -17.06 -13.16 -20.23
C SER A 210 -15.56 -13.12 -19.97
N ARG A 211 -14.76 -13.05 -21.03
CA ARG A 211 -13.29 -12.99 -20.92
C ARG A 211 -12.78 -11.73 -20.26
N PHE A 212 -13.39 -10.59 -20.57
CA PHE A 212 -13.05 -9.33 -19.93
C PHE A 212 -13.28 -9.44 -18.41
N LYS A 213 -14.43 -9.96 -17.96
CA LYS A 213 -14.70 -10.18 -16.53
C LYS A 213 -13.70 -11.12 -15.86
N ILE A 214 -13.33 -12.22 -16.53
CA ILE A 214 -12.34 -13.19 -16.04
C ILE A 214 -10.96 -12.50 -15.86
N MET A 215 -10.46 -11.85 -16.91
CA MET A 215 -9.18 -11.14 -16.85
C MET A 215 -9.20 -10.03 -15.81
N PHE A 216 -10.26 -9.22 -15.79
CA PHE A 216 -10.46 -8.15 -14.83
C PHE A 216 -10.45 -8.69 -13.40
N GLY A 217 -11.19 -9.77 -13.14
CA GLY A 217 -11.25 -10.39 -11.83
C GLY A 217 -9.91 -10.96 -11.35
N PHE A 218 -9.09 -11.50 -12.26
CA PHE A 218 -7.73 -11.94 -11.94
C PHE A 218 -6.84 -10.77 -11.55
N TYR A 219 -6.79 -9.72 -12.38
CA TYR A 219 -5.94 -8.57 -12.11
C TYR A 219 -6.37 -7.78 -10.87
N GLN A 220 -7.65 -7.70 -10.55
CA GLN A 220 -8.12 -7.11 -9.29
C GLN A 220 -7.54 -7.81 -8.06
N VAL A 221 -7.47 -9.15 -8.07
CA VAL A 221 -6.81 -9.90 -6.99
C VAL A 221 -5.31 -9.69 -7.04
N VAL A 222 -4.73 -9.65 -8.24
CA VAL A 222 -3.29 -9.53 -8.38
C VAL A 222 -2.76 -8.17 -7.92
N GLU A 223 -3.45 -7.10 -8.29
CA GLU A 223 -3.13 -5.71 -7.93
C GLU A 223 -3.18 -5.50 -6.41
N SER A 224 -4.26 -5.93 -5.77
CA SER A 224 -4.45 -5.80 -4.31
C SER A 224 -3.50 -6.69 -3.49
N TYR A 225 -3.18 -7.90 -3.96
CA TYR A 225 -2.37 -8.87 -3.21
C TYR A 225 -0.86 -8.72 -3.45
N TRP A 226 -0.40 -8.66 -4.71
CA TRP A 226 1.03 -8.83 -5.03
C TRP A 226 1.79 -7.53 -5.26
N PHE A 227 1.12 -6.47 -5.71
CA PHE A 227 1.82 -5.22 -6.01
C PHE A 227 2.26 -4.50 -4.74
N HIS A 228 1.52 -4.67 -3.64
CA HIS A 228 1.90 -4.19 -2.31
C HIS A 228 3.07 -4.98 -1.68
N MET A 229 3.49 -6.11 -2.27
CA MET A 229 4.62 -6.96 -1.84
C MET A 229 5.94 -6.64 -2.55
N GLY A 230 6.08 -5.42 -3.09
CA GLY A 230 7.05 -4.98 -4.10
C GLY A 230 8.56 -5.09 -3.80
N THR A 231 9.00 -5.99 -2.92
CA THR A 231 10.40 -6.16 -2.53
C THR A 231 10.94 -7.56 -2.84
N HIS A 232 10.08 -8.57 -3.06
CA HIS A 232 10.53 -9.96 -3.26
C HIS A 232 10.08 -10.65 -4.56
N VAL A 233 9.10 -10.10 -5.30
CA VAL A 233 8.55 -10.75 -6.50
C VAL A 233 8.87 -9.94 -7.76
N ARG A 234 9.80 -10.45 -8.59
CA ARG A 234 10.08 -9.87 -9.91
C ARG A 234 9.07 -10.40 -10.93
N PHE A 235 8.08 -9.58 -11.29
CA PHE A 235 7.18 -9.88 -12.39
C PHE A 235 7.87 -9.76 -13.75
N ALA A 236 7.46 -10.59 -14.72
CA ALA A 236 7.92 -10.43 -16.09
C ALA A 236 7.46 -9.06 -16.65
N PRO A 237 8.25 -8.39 -17.50
CA PRO A 237 7.91 -7.06 -18.03
C PRO A 237 6.51 -7.00 -18.69
N ILE A 238 6.08 -8.07 -19.34
CA ILE A 238 4.76 -8.14 -19.97
C ILE A 238 3.62 -8.21 -18.96
N GLN A 239 3.81 -8.89 -17.82
CA GLN A 239 2.82 -8.94 -16.74
C GLN A 239 2.67 -7.57 -16.09
N LEU A 240 3.78 -6.85 -15.91
CA LEU A 240 3.78 -5.46 -15.44
C LEU A 240 3.11 -4.52 -16.44
N ALA A 241 3.32 -4.71 -17.73
CA ALA A 241 2.67 -3.90 -18.76
C ALA A 241 1.15 -4.13 -18.79
N ILE A 242 0.69 -5.38 -18.69
CA ILE A 242 -0.74 -5.68 -18.68
C ILE A 242 -1.36 -5.25 -17.35
N SER A 243 -0.69 -5.42 -16.20
CA SER A 243 -1.20 -4.93 -14.92
C SER A 243 -1.34 -3.40 -14.91
N ARG A 244 -0.42 -2.67 -15.55
CA ARG A 244 -0.53 -1.21 -15.74
C ARG A 244 -1.77 -0.82 -16.56
N ILE A 245 -2.03 -1.53 -17.66
CA ILE A 245 -3.22 -1.30 -18.48
C ILE A 245 -4.48 -1.65 -17.70
N VAL A 246 -4.48 -2.78 -16.98
CA VAL A 246 -5.66 -3.23 -16.24
C VAL A 246 -5.94 -2.35 -15.05
N GLY A 247 -4.94 -1.89 -14.29
CA GLY A 247 -5.12 -0.89 -13.22
C GLY A 247 -5.77 0.41 -13.71
N VAL A 248 -5.43 0.85 -14.94
CA VAL A 248 -6.11 1.98 -15.61
C VAL A 248 -7.54 1.65 -16.06
N MET A 249 -7.84 0.38 -16.36
CA MET A 249 -9.18 -0.09 -16.70
C MET A 249 -10.03 -0.49 -15.49
N SER A 250 -9.41 -0.76 -14.32
CA SER A 250 -10.01 -1.12 -13.04
C SER A 250 -10.97 -0.05 -12.50
N PHE A 251 -10.98 1.14 -13.11
CA PHE A 251 -11.63 2.33 -12.57
C PHE A 251 -11.21 2.63 -11.13
N THR A 252 -10.05 2.14 -10.67
CA THR A 252 -9.49 2.52 -9.37
C THR A 252 -9.21 4.01 -9.48
N LEU A 253 -10.11 4.82 -8.90
CA LEU A 253 -10.01 6.28 -8.97
C LEU A 253 -8.68 6.74 -8.37
N SER A 254 -8.10 5.94 -7.46
CA SER A 254 -6.80 6.14 -6.84
C SER A 254 -5.60 6.04 -7.77
N SER A 255 -5.71 5.35 -8.90
CA SER A 255 -4.59 5.16 -9.86
C SER A 255 -4.76 5.96 -11.16
N ILE A 256 -6.01 6.28 -11.51
CA ILE A 256 -6.37 6.92 -12.79
C ILE A 256 -6.37 8.45 -12.68
N LEU A 257 -6.73 9.00 -11.52
CA LEU A 257 -6.53 10.41 -11.24
C LEU A 257 -5.12 10.58 -10.69
N VAL A 258 -4.28 11.34 -11.39
CA VAL A 258 -3.14 12.03 -10.78
C VAL A 258 -3.59 12.48 -9.40
N SER A 259 -2.88 12.03 -8.35
CA SER A 259 -3.28 12.33 -6.97
C SER A 259 -3.66 13.80 -6.89
N PRO A 260 -4.86 14.14 -6.39
CA PRO A 260 -5.30 15.54 -6.34
C PRO A 260 -4.30 16.44 -5.61
N LYS A 261 -3.37 15.86 -4.84
CA LYS A 261 -2.17 16.50 -4.29
C LYS A 261 -1.39 17.36 -5.32
N CYS A 262 -1.27 16.90 -6.58
CA CYS A 262 -0.56 17.65 -7.62
C CYS A 262 -1.28 18.95 -8.04
N TYR A 263 -2.58 19.09 -7.77
CA TYR A 263 -3.36 20.30 -8.07
C TYR A 263 -3.77 21.06 -6.80
N ILE A 264 -3.83 20.35 -5.68
CA ILE A 264 -4.36 20.79 -4.40
C ILE A 264 -3.35 20.42 -3.31
N SER A 265 -2.49 21.36 -2.95
CA SER A 265 -1.36 21.13 -2.04
C SER A 265 -1.76 20.67 -0.62
N TRP A 266 -2.97 21.02 -0.15
CA TRP A 266 -3.46 20.59 1.17
C TRP A 266 -4.00 19.16 1.17
N PHE A 267 -4.21 18.57 0.00
CA PHE A 267 -4.85 17.27 -0.12
C PHE A 267 -3.80 16.14 -0.06
N GLN A 268 -3.85 15.35 1.00
CA GLN A 268 -2.94 14.22 1.21
C GLN A 268 -3.67 12.91 0.89
N TRP A 269 -3.12 12.12 -0.01
CA TRP A 269 -3.66 10.81 -0.35
C TRP A 269 -3.37 9.82 0.77
N ASN A 270 -4.36 9.55 1.61
CA ASN A 270 -4.31 8.57 2.69
C ASN A 270 -5.44 7.55 2.53
N PRO A 271 -5.37 6.38 3.18
CA PRO A 271 -6.44 5.37 3.11
C PRO A 271 -7.84 5.91 3.48
N TYR A 272 -7.92 6.94 4.34
CA TYR A 272 -9.19 7.58 4.69
C TYR A 272 -9.80 8.38 3.53
N THR A 273 -8.97 9.19 2.84
CA THR A 273 -9.43 10.00 1.72
C THR A 273 -9.74 9.12 0.53
N GLU A 274 -8.97 8.05 0.33
CA GLU A 274 -9.25 7.04 -0.70
C GLU A 274 -10.64 6.42 -0.51
N LEU A 275 -10.95 5.88 0.68
CA LEU A 275 -12.27 5.28 0.91
C LEU A 275 -13.42 6.30 0.81
N TRP A 276 -13.19 7.52 1.33
CA TRP A 276 -14.19 8.59 1.22
C TRP A 276 -14.43 9.00 -0.23
N THR A 277 -13.40 9.05 -1.06
CA THR A 277 -13.54 9.35 -2.49
C THR A 277 -14.33 8.26 -3.21
N VAL A 278 -14.11 6.98 -2.90
CA VAL A 278 -14.90 5.87 -3.47
C VAL A 278 -16.38 5.97 -3.06
N TYR A 279 -16.67 6.29 -1.80
CA TYR A 279 -18.07 6.48 -1.38
C TYR A 279 -18.72 7.69 -2.04
N LEU A 280 -17.99 8.81 -2.16
CA LEU A 280 -18.47 10.01 -2.81
C LEU A 280 -18.73 9.78 -4.31
N THR A 281 -17.84 9.06 -5.00
CA THR A 281 -17.99 8.76 -6.42
C THR A 281 -19.18 7.83 -6.67
N LEU A 282 -19.37 6.80 -5.84
CA LEU A 282 -20.54 5.93 -5.89
C LEU A 282 -21.84 6.69 -5.60
N ALA A 283 -21.83 7.61 -4.64
CA ALA A 283 -22.99 8.45 -4.33
C ALA A 283 -23.32 9.39 -5.49
N LEU A 284 -22.34 10.12 -6.03
CA LEU A 284 -22.52 11.02 -7.18
C LEU A 284 -23.01 10.26 -8.41
N PHE A 285 -22.41 9.11 -8.71
CA PHE A 285 -22.84 8.26 -9.81
C PHE A 285 -24.30 7.81 -9.64
N THR A 286 -24.68 7.38 -8.44
CA THR A 286 -26.07 7.01 -8.13
C THR A 286 -27.02 8.18 -8.32
N CYS A 287 -26.65 9.39 -7.86
CA CYS A 287 -27.43 10.61 -8.08
C CYS A 287 -27.61 10.92 -9.57
N ILE A 288 -26.55 10.77 -10.39
CA ILE A 288 -26.63 10.97 -11.84
C ILE A 288 -27.58 9.97 -12.49
N VAL A 289 -27.50 8.68 -12.11
CA VAL A 289 -28.40 7.64 -12.63
C VAL A 289 -29.86 7.90 -12.23
N VAL A 290 -30.12 8.37 -11.01
CA VAL A 290 -31.48 8.71 -10.54
C VAL A 290 -32.02 9.96 -11.23
N LEU A 291 -31.18 10.98 -11.43
CA LEU A 291 -31.55 12.21 -12.13
C LEU A 291 -31.86 11.93 -13.60
N THR A 292 -30.99 11.19 -14.29
CA THR A 292 -31.21 10.78 -15.68
C THR A 292 -32.48 9.97 -15.84
N TYR A 293 -32.74 9.00 -14.95
CA TYR A 293 -34.01 8.26 -14.91
C TYR A 293 -35.21 9.21 -14.77
N SER A 294 -35.13 10.19 -13.86
CA SER A 294 -36.23 11.13 -13.60
C SER A 294 -36.50 12.05 -14.79
N VAL A 295 -35.44 12.58 -15.43
CA VAL A 295 -35.53 13.43 -16.62
C VAL A 295 -36.10 12.66 -17.80
N VAL A 296 -35.56 11.47 -18.09
CA VAL A 296 -36.03 10.63 -19.20
C VAL A 296 -37.47 10.17 -18.96
N ARG A 297 -37.82 9.81 -17.73
CA ARG A 297 -39.22 9.50 -17.37
C ARG A 297 -40.15 10.70 -17.60
N GLY A 298 -39.71 11.90 -17.27
CA GLY A 298 -40.44 13.14 -17.55
C GLY A 298 -40.62 13.37 -19.05
N ALA A 299 -39.58 13.16 -19.85
CA ALA A 299 -39.61 13.29 -21.31
C ALA A 299 -40.52 12.24 -21.97
N ILE A 300 -40.50 10.99 -21.50
CA ILE A 300 -41.42 9.93 -21.94
C ILE A 300 -42.87 10.30 -21.60
N ARG A 301 -43.14 10.79 -20.39
CA ARG A 301 -44.49 11.20 -19.97
C ARG A 301 -45.02 12.38 -20.78
N ARG A 302 -44.15 13.25 -21.27
CA ARG A 302 -44.49 14.36 -22.18
C ARG A 302 -44.53 13.95 -23.66
N GLU A 303 -44.29 12.66 -23.97
CA GLU A 303 -44.23 12.11 -25.33
C GLU A 303 -43.13 12.72 -26.22
N TRP A 304 -42.08 13.31 -25.63
CA TRP A 304 -40.95 13.86 -26.39
C TRP A 304 -40.03 12.76 -26.92
N ILE A 305 -40.07 11.58 -26.30
CA ILE A 305 -39.21 10.43 -26.60
C ILE A 305 -40.09 9.16 -26.59
N GLY A 306 -40.05 8.38 -27.67
CA GLY A 306 -40.82 7.14 -27.83
C GLY A 306 -40.23 5.91 -27.11
N TRP A 307 -39.60 6.08 -25.94
CA TRP A 307 -38.99 4.99 -25.18
C TRP A 307 -39.94 4.41 -24.14
N SER A 308 -39.80 3.11 -23.82
CA SER A 308 -40.54 2.48 -22.72
C SER A 308 -39.89 2.80 -21.36
N VAL A 309 -40.73 3.16 -20.37
CA VAL A 309 -40.30 3.40 -18.99
C VAL A 309 -39.59 2.18 -18.40
N ASP A 310 -40.04 0.96 -18.73
CA ASP A 310 -39.45 -0.29 -18.23
C ASP A 310 -38.05 -0.55 -18.81
N SER A 311 -37.82 -0.16 -20.06
CA SER A 311 -36.49 -0.28 -20.70
C SER A 311 -35.49 0.64 -20.01
N VAL A 312 -35.87 1.89 -19.76
CA VAL A 312 -35.01 2.88 -19.06
C VAL A 312 -34.76 2.43 -17.62
N ARG A 313 -35.79 1.97 -16.91
CA ARG A 313 -35.65 1.41 -15.55
C ARG A 313 -34.65 0.26 -15.52
N THR A 314 -34.76 -0.68 -16.47
CA THR A 314 -33.87 -1.84 -16.55
C THR A 314 -32.43 -1.44 -16.84
N ALA A 315 -32.21 -0.48 -17.75
CA ALA A 315 -30.89 0.05 -18.05
C ALA A 315 -30.24 0.74 -16.84
N CYS A 316 -30.98 1.59 -16.12
CA CYS A 316 -30.50 2.26 -14.90
C CYS A 316 -30.16 1.24 -13.80
N LEU A 317 -31.01 0.24 -13.57
CA LEU A 317 -30.75 -0.82 -12.60
C LEU A 317 -29.51 -1.65 -12.97
N LYS A 318 -29.37 -2.00 -14.24
CA LYS A 318 -28.20 -2.74 -14.75
C LYS A 318 -26.92 -1.95 -14.50
N LEU A 319 -26.94 -0.66 -14.82
CA LEU A 319 -25.80 0.22 -14.64
C LEU A 319 -25.43 0.39 -13.16
N PHE A 320 -26.44 0.57 -12.30
CA PHE A 320 -26.25 0.68 -10.85
C PHE A 320 -25.62 -0.59 -10.25
N VAL A 321 -26.19 -1.77 -10.52
CA VAL A 321 -25.68 -3.04 -9.98
C VAL A 321 -24.29 -3.37 -10.53
N PHE A 322 -24.04 -3.10 -11.81
CA PHE A 322 -22.71 -3.26 -12.40
C PHE A 322 -21.67 -2.37 -11.72
N THR A 323 -22.03 -1.13 -11.38
CA THR A 323 -21.13 -0.20 -10.69
C THR A 323 -20.80 -0.67 -9.28
N LEU A 324 -21.80 -1.15 -8.52
CA LEU A 324 -21.56 -1.77 -7.21
C LEU A 324 -20.66 -3.01 -7.31
N PHE A 325 -20.86 -3.82 -8.34
CA PHE A 325 -20.02 -4.99 -8.59
C PHE A 325 -18.57 -4.59 -8.92
N ALA A 326 -18.39 -3.56 -9.75
CA ALA A 326 -17.06 -3.08 -10.14
C ALA A 326 -16.29 -2.46 -8.98
N SER A 327 -16.95 -1.66 -8.14
CA SER A 327 -16.34 -1.03 -6.96
C SER A 327 -16.07 -2.00 -5.80
N TYR A 328 -16.59 -3.23 -5.88
CA TYR A 328 -16.52 -4.19 -4.79
C TYR A 328 -15.09 -4.48 -4.34
N THR A 329 -14.20 -4.77 -5.28
CA THR A 329 -12.81 -5.14 -4.97
C THR A 329 -11.99 -3.96 -4.48
N GLU A 330 -12.26 -2.75 -4.97
CA GLU A 330 -11.60 -1.53 -4.51
C GLU A 330 -11.99 -1.24 -3.04
N ILE A 331 -13.27 -1.38 -2.71
CA ILE A 331 -13.72 -1.26 -1.32
C ILE A 331 -13.09 -2.35 -0.43
N CYS A 332 -12.98 -3.60 -0.90
CA CYS A 332 -12.26 -4.66 -0.18
C CYS A 332 -10.83 -4.22 0.16
N ASP A 333 -10.07 -3.81 -0.86
CA ASP A 333 -8.65 -3.47 -0.74
C ASP A 333 -8.42 -2.35 0.29
N VAL A 334 -9.13 -1.23 0.15
CA VAL A 334 -8.99 -0.08 1.06
C VAL A 334 -9.47 -0.40 2.47
N VAL A 335 -10.55 -1.18 2.62
CA VAL A 335 -11.04 -1.61 3.95
C VAL A 335 -10.01 -2.50 4.63
N PHE A 336 -9.38 -3.43 3.92
CA PHE A 336 -8.42 -4.37 4.51
C PHE A 336 -7.10 -3.69 4.88
N LYS A 337 -6.61 -2.75 4.06
CA LYS A 337 -5.43 -1.90 4.37
C LYS A 337 -5.51 -1.21 5.72
N LEU A 338 -6.73 -0.85 6.19
CA LEU A 338 -6.94 -0.19 7.48
C LEU A 338 -6.71 -1.08 8.71
N TYR A 339 -6.57 -2.40 8.56
CA TYR A 339 -6.45 -3.34 9.69
C TYR A 339 -5.03 -3.84 9.97
N ASN A 340 -4.12 -3.76 9.00
CA ASN A 340 -2.76 -4.24 9.20
C ASN A 340 -1.83 -3.14 9.75
N CYS A 341 -1.40 -3.33 10.99
CA CYS A 341 -0.48 -2.45 11.71
C CYS A 341 0.79 -3.19 12.05
N ASP A 342 1.93 -2.61 11.72
CA ASP A 342 3.24 -3.11 12.10
C ASP A 342 3.70 -2.46 13.40
N GLU A 343 4.40 -3.24 14.21
CA GLU A 343 4.92 -2.84 15.51
C GLU A 343 6.44 -2.70 15.45
N PHE A 344 6.95 -1.54 15.84
CA PHE A 344 8.37 -1.22 15.86
C PHE A 344 8.82 -0.87 17.28
N SER A 345 9.92 -1.47 17.72
CA SER A 345 10.62 -1.09 18.95
C SER A 345 11.60 0.05 18.64
N LEU A 346 11.51 1.17 19.36
CA LEU A 346 12.36 2.34 19.08
C LEU A 346 13.83 2.13 19.47
N TYR A 347 14.11 1.29 20.46
CA TYR A 347 15.46 1.01 20.97
C TYR A 347 15.68 -0.51 21.12
N GLU A 348 16.92 -0.92 21.38
CA GLU A 348 17.32 -2.34 21.39
C GLU A 348 17.26 -3.03 22.78
N TYR A 349 17.33 -2.27 23.89
CA TYR A 349 17.36 -2.83 25.26
C TYR A 349 16.38 -2.16 26.24
N GLN A 350 15.66 -3.00 27.01
CA GLN A 350 14.64 -2.73 28.05
C GLN A 350 13.20 -2.47 27.56
N GLU A 351 12.24 -2.38 28.50
CA GLU A 351 10.78 -2.28 28.31
C GLU A 351 10.36 -1.00 27.58
N ILE A 352 10.75 -0.88 26.32
CA ILE A 352 10.76 0.35 25.52
C ILE A 352 9.38 0.65 24.91
N PRO A 353 9.03 1.94 24.71
CA PRO A 353 7.88 2.35 23.91
C PRO A 353 7.90 1.71 22.52
N LYS A 354 6.87 0.91 22.27
CA LYS A 354 6.55 0.35 20.95
C LYS A 354 5.65 1.33 20.23
N VAL A 355 5.96 1.59 18.97
CA VAL A 355 5.12 2.39 18.08
C VAL A 355 4.47 1.48 17.07
N ARG A 356 3.20 1.73 16.78
CA ARG A 356 2.44 0.95 15.80
C ARG A 356 2.00 1.84 14.67
N PHE A 357 2.43 1.50 13.47
CA PHE A 357 2.11 2.26 12.28
C PHE A 357 1.32 1.40 11.30
N LEU A 358 0.46 2.06 10.52
CA LEU A 358 -0.30 1.39 9.48
C LEU A 358 0.64 0.91 8.36
N HIS A 359 0.60 -0.39 8.04
CA HIS A 359 1.52 -1.00 7.06
C HIS A 359 1.44 -0.32 5.69
N SER A 360 0.23 0.03 5.25
CA SER A 360 0.01 0.70 3.96
C SER A 360 0.47 2.17 3.95
N HIS A 361 0.68 2.79 5.12
CA HIS A 361 1.08 4.19 5.22
C HIS A 361 1.73 4.49 6.58
N TYR A 362 3.05 4.32 6.68
CA TYR A 362 3.82 4.41 7.93
C TYR A 362 3.84 5.78 8.63
N ASN A 363 3.13 6.78 8.11
CA ASN A 363 2.88 8.05 8.82
C ASN A 363 1.72 8.01 9.81
N ILE A 364 0.86 7.00 9.68
CA ILE A 364 -0.39 6.92 10.44
C ILE A 364 -0.16 5.99 11.62
N SER A 365 -0.22 6.54 12.83
CA SER A 365 -0.17 5.77 14.07
C SER A 365 -1.49 5.05 14.30
N CYS A 366 -1.43 3.73 14.53
CA CYS A 366 -2.59 2.91 14.86
C CYS A 366 -3.11 3.16 16.28
N ASP A 367 -2.32 3.86 17.10
CA ASP A 367 -2.67 4.21 18.47
C ASP A 367 -3.45 5.52 18.57
N ASP A 368 -3.40 6.35 17.52
CA ASP A 368 -4.05 7.65 17.48
C ASP A 368 -5.59 7.52 17.56
N ALA A 369 -6.19 8.41 18.36
CA ALA A 369 -7.65 8.51 18.47
C ALA A 369 -8.30 8.86 17.12
N ILE A 370 -7.59 9.64 16.30
CA ILE A 370 -7.99 10.01 14.95
C ILE A 370 -8.14 8.76 14.09
N TYR A 371 -7.09 7.93 13.99
CA TYR A 371 -7.14 6.65 13.26
C TYR A 371 -8.28 5.76 13.75
N LYS A 372 -8.43 5.58 15.07
CA LYS A 372 -9.51 4.76 15.65
C LYS A 372 -10.90 5.29 15.29
N ARG A 373 -11.09 6.61 15.24
CA ARG A 373 -12.33 7.27 14.81
C ARG A 373 -12.59 7.02 13.33
N TYR A 374 -11.61 7.30 12.47
CA TYR A 374 -11.74 7.10 11.03
C TYR A 374 -12.01 5.63 10.69
N ARG A 375 -11.26 4.69 11.27
CA ARG A 375 -11.53 3.25 11.10
C ARG A 375 -12.98 2.88 11.41
N ARG A 376 -13.54 3.42 12.49
CA ARG A 376 -14.96 3.15 12.85
C ARG A 376 -15.93 3.74 11.84
N PHE A 377 -15.76 5.00 11.43
CA PHE A 377 -16.71 5.67 10.54
C PHE A 377 -16.62 5.21 9.08
N TYR A 378 -15.44 4.78 8.63
CA TYR A 378 -15.18 4.48 7.22
C TYR A 378 -15.13 2.98 6.94
N ALA A 379 -14.49 2.17 7.80
CA ALA A 379 -14.37 0.73 7.56
C ALA A 379 -15.63 -0.06 7.91
N VAL A 380 -16.44 0.38 8.89
CA VAL A 380 -17.68 -0.32 9.27
C VAL A 380 -18.71 -0.31 8.13
N PRO A 381 -19.03 0.83 7.49
CA PRO A 381 -19.88 0.83 6.29
C PRO A 381 -19.32 -0.04 5.15
N GLY A 382 -17.98 -0.06 5.01
CA GLY A 382 -17.29 -0.93 4.06
C GLY A 382 -17.62 -2.40 4.29
N TRP A 383 -17.43 -2.88 5.52
CA TRP A 383 -17.81 -4.26 5.90
C TRP A 383 -19.29 -4.56 5.68
N ILE A 384 -20.18 -3.62 6.02
CA ILE A 384 -21.62 -3.77 5.77
C ILE A 384 -21.86 -3.97 4.27
N PHE A 385 -21.22 -3.17 3.41
CA PHE A 385 -21.32 -3.33 1.96
C PHE A 385 -20.75 -4.67 1.48
N LEU A 386 -19.56 -5.07 1.95
CA LEU A 386 -18.91 -6.32 1.57
C LEU A 386 -19.76 -7.57 1.87
N CYS A 387 -20.51 -7.55 2.98
CA CYS A 387 -21.38 -8.65 3.36
C CYS A 387 -22.78 -8.54 2.72
N SER A 388 -23.36 -7.33 2.70
CA SER A 388 -24.75 -7.15 2.25
C SER A 388 -24.90 -7.32 0.73
N PHE A 389 -23.94 -6.82 -0.07
CA PHE A 389 -24.04 -6.91 -1.52
C PHE A 389 -24.09 -8.37 -2.03
N PRO A 390 -23.16 -9.27 -1.68
CA PRO A 390 -23.24 -10.68 -2.08
C PRO A 390 -24.50 -11.38 -1.58
N MET A 391 -24.94 -11.09 -0.35
CA MET A 391 -26.13 -11.69 0.24
C MET A 391 -27.43 -11.27 -0.45
N ILE A 392 -27.55 -9.98 -0.82
CA ILE A 392 -28.68 -9.47 -1.60
C ILE A 392 -28.68 -10.11 -2.98
N MET A 393 -27.53 -10.15 -3.66
CA MET A 393 -27.42 -10.75 -5.00
C MET A 393 -27.71 -12.24 -4.99
N TRP A 394 -27.19 -12.99 -4.01
CA TRP A 394 -27.53 -14.39 -3.79
C TRP A 394 -29.04 -14.57 -3.61
N THR A 395 -29.67 -13.76 -2.76
CA THR A 395 -31.11 -13.86 -2.49
C THR A 395 -31.94 -13.59 -3.74
N CYS A 396 -31.57 -12.58 -4.54
CA CYS A 396 -32.21 -12.28 -5.82
C CYS A 396 -32.08 -13.45 -6.81
N LEU A 397 -30.87 -13.98 -6.99
CA LEU A 397 -30.61 -15.11 -7.88
C LEU A 397 -31.32 -16.39 -7.42
N TYR A 398 -31.35 -16.65 -6.11
CA TYR A 398 -32.05 -17.79 -5.53
C TYR A 398 -33.56 -17.70 -5.77
N LYS A 399 -34.17 -16.53 -5.53
CA LYS A 399 -35.61 -16.34 -5.80
C LYS A 399 -35.94 -16.54 -7.28
N CYS A 400 -35.14 -16.00 -8.19
CA CYS A 400 -35.32 -16.19 -9.63
C CYS A 400 -35.13 -17.66 -10.06
N SER A 401 -34.10 -18.34 -9.55
CA SER A 401 -33.83 -19.74 -9.89
C SER A 401 -34.86 -20.72 -9.30
N ARG A 402 -35.43 -20.40 -8.12
CA ARG A 402 -36.53 -21.18 -7.54
C ARG A 402 -37.80 -21.05 -8.37
N PHE A 403 -38.19 -19.82 -8.71
CA PHE A 403 -39.34 -19.55 -9.57
C PHE A 403 -39.24 -20.32 -10.90
N GLN A 404 -38.02 -20.42 -11.45
CA GLN A 404 -37.74 -21.20 -12.67
C GLN A 404 -38.06 -22.69 -12.51
N ARG A 405 -37.62 -23.30 -11.40
CA ARG A 405 -37.89 -24.70 -11.10
C ARG A 405 -39.37 -24.97 -10.93
N ASP A 406 -40.08 -24.07 -10.26
CA ASP A 406 -41.51 -24.24 -9.96
C ASP A 406 -42.39 -24.13 -11.23
N CYS A 407 -42.02 -23.30 -12.20
CA CYS A 407 -42.82 -23.09 -13.42
C CYS A 407 -42.42 -23.96 -14.63
N ASN A 408 -41.39 -24.81 -14.53
CA ASN A 408 -40.93 -25.72 -15.60
C ASN A 408 -40.70 -25.03 -16.97
N VAL A 409 -40.32 -23.74 -16.96
CA VAL A 409 -40.19 -22.92 -18.17
C VAL A 409 -38.84 -23.18 -18.85
N THR A 410 -38.87 -23.62 -20.12
CA THR A 410 -37.68 -23.82 -20.95
C THR A 410 -37.31 -22.55 -21.73
N VAL A 411 -36.15 -21.98 -21.38
CA VAL A 411 -35.19 -21.23 -22.23
C VAL A 411 -35.68 -19.93 -22.92
N ASP A 412 -35.31 -18.78 -22.34
CA ASP A 412 -34.60 -17.64 -23.00
C ASP A 412 -34.80 -16.24 -22.36
N ARG A 413 -35.70 -16.07 -21.38
CA ARG A 413 -36.00 -14.71 -20.83
C ARG A 413 -36.22 -14.60 -19.32
N TYR A 414 -35.52 -15.42 -18.52
CA TYR A 414 -35.95 -15.64 -17.13
C TYR A 414 -35.36 -14.69 -16.07
N TYR A 415 -34.07 -14.35 -16.19
CA TYR A 415 -33.47 -13.35 -15.29
C TYR A 415 -33.75 -11.95 -15.85
N PRO A 416 -34.17 -10.98 -15.02
CA PRO A 416 -34.28 -9.61 -15.48
C PRO A 416 -32.90 -9.14 -15.98
N GLU A 417 -32.86 -8.31 -17.03
CA GLU A 417 -31.59 -8.03 -17.72
C GLU A 417 -30.52 -7.39 -16.83
N TRP A 418 -30.95 -6.66 -15.79
CA TRP A 418 -30.06 -6.08 -14.78
C TRP A 418 -29.37 -7.13 -13.90
N LEU A 419 -29.96 -8.33 -13.76
CA LEU A 419 -29.40 -9.45 -12.99
C LEU A 419 -28.69 -10.46 -13.89
N ARG A 420 -29.11 -10.53 -15.16
CA ARG A 420 -28.61 -11.50 -16.15
C ARG A 420 -27.09 -11.51 -16.24
N PHE A 421 -26.44 -10.35 -16.18
CA PHE A 421 -24.97 -10.26 -16.31
C PHE A 421 -24.20 -11.08 -15.27
N MET A 422 -24.78 -11.37 -14.09
CA MET A 422 -24.13 -12.16 -13.04
C MET A 422 -24.15 -13.67 -13.35
N CYS A 423 -25.13 -14.16 -14.12
CA CYS A 423 -25.32 -15.59 -14.37
C CYS A 423 -25.16 -16.00 -15.84
N GLU A 424 -25.14 -15.03 -16.77
CA GLU A 424 -25.16 -15.26 -18.22
C GLU A 424 -23.99 -16.12 -18.73
N ASN A 425 -22.83 -16.04 -18.07
CA ASN A 425 -21.61 -16.76 -18.48
C ASN A 425 -21.53 -18.19 -17.92
N TYR A 426 -22.38 -18.52 -16.94
CA TYR A 426 -22.33 -19.78 -16.22
C TYR A 426 -23.39 -20.77 -16.70
N LYS A 427 -23.13 -22.06 -16.52
CA LYS A 427 -24.12 -23.10 -16.75
C LYS A 427 -25.34 -22.88 -15.85
N PRO A 428 -26.57 -23.26 -16.28
CA PRO A 428 -27.78 -23.03 -15.49
C PRO A 428 -27.73 -23.58 -14.06
N GLN A 429 -27.05 -24.70 -13.84
CA GLN A 429 -26.84 -25.31 -12.52
C GLN A 429 -25.86 -24.53 -11.61
N CYS A 430 -25.03 -23.65 -12.18
CA CYS A 430 -24.00 -22.87 -11.50
C CYS A 430 -24.37 -21.38 -11.42
N TRP A 431 -25.67 -21.07 -11.29
CA TRP A 431 -26.19 -19.69 -11.26
C TRP A 431 -25.59 -18.82 -10.15
N TYR A 432 -25.07 -19.43 -9.09
CA TYR A 432 -24.49 -18.75 -7.93
C TYR A 432 -22.97 -18.50 -8.04
N TRP A 433 -22.33 -18.97 -9.12
CA TRP A 433 -20.87 -19.03 -9.18
C TRP A 433 -20.18 -17.66 -9.08
N GLU A 434 -20.79 -16.61 -9.61
CA GLU A 434 -20.26 -15.24 -9.47
C GLU A 434 -20.11 -14.83 -8.00
N ILE A 435 -21.01 -15.29 -7.12
CA ILE A 435 -20.92 -15.03 -5.67
C ILE A 435 -19.75 -15.80 -5.05
N VAL A 436 -19.46 -17.01 -5.54
CA VAL A 436 -18.29 -17.80 -5.13
C VAL A 436 -17.00 -17.10 -5.53
N GLU A 437 -16.94 -16.55 -6.75
CA GLU A 437 -15.80 -15.75 -7.20
C GLU A 437 -15.61 -14.48 -6.35
N LEU A 438 -16.69 -13.78 -5.98
CA LEU A 438 -16.61 -12.64 -5.05
C LEU A 438 -16.05 -13.06 -3.67
N GLY A 439 -16.51 -14.19 -3.14
CA GLY A 439 -16.00 -14.75 -1.88
C GLY A 439 -14.52 -15.13 -1.97
N ARG A 440 -14.09 -15.73 -3.09
CA ARG A 440 -12.68 -16.04 -3.37
C ARG A 440 -11.83 -14.78 -3.35
N LYS A 441 -12.27 -13.71 -4.02
CA LYS A 441 -11.56 -12.42 -4.05
C LYS A 441 -11.34 -11.89 -2.63
N ILE A 442 -12.38 -11.86 -1.79
CA ILE A 442 -12.25 -11.44 -0.38
C ILE A 442 -11.27 -12.32 0.37
N LEU A 443 -11.42 -13.64 0.30
CA LEU A 443 -10.62 -14.54 1.14
C LEU A 443 -9.13 -14.42 0.80
N LEU A 444 -8.80 -14.36 -0.48
CA LEU A 444 -7.41 -14.26 -0.93
C LEU A 444 -6.80 -12.89 -0.60
N THR A 445 -7.56 -11.80 -0.65
CA THR A 445 -7.02 -10.45 -0.35
C THR A 445 -7.04 -10.10 1.13
N PHE A 446 -8.03 -10.55 1.90
CA PHE A 446 -8.19 -10.23 3.32
C PHE A 446 -7.07 -10.81 4.19
N LEU A 447 -6.74 -12.09 4.02
CA LEU A 447 -5.77 -12.79 4.87
C LEU A 447 -4.41 -12.06 4.98
N PRO A 448 -3.74 -11.70 3.87
CA PRO A 448 -2.48 -10.97 3.94
C PRO A 448 -2.67 -9.49 4.32
N LEU A 449 -3.70 -8.82 3.80
CA LEU A 449 -3.86 -7.37 3.97
C LEU A 449 -4.33 -6.99 5.37
N ALA A 450 -4.98 -7.89 6.12
CA ALA A 450 -5.47 -7.60 7.46
C ALA A 450 -4.55 -8.12 8.57
N PHE A 451 -3.88 -9.25 8.37
CA PHE A 451 -3.08 -9.90 9.41
C PHE A 451 -1.57 -9.89 9.15
N GLY A 452 -1.17 -9.29 8.03
CA GLY A 452 0.21 -9.21 7.58
C GLY A 452 0.75 -10.55 7.09
N TRP A 453 2.02 -10.53 6.70
CA TRP A 453 2.70 -11.62 6.02
C TRP A 453 3.32 -12.64 7.00
N LYS A 454 2.61 -12.95 8.09
CA LYS A 454 3.04 -14.04 8.98
C LYS A 454 2.83 -15.36 8.25
N GLY A 455 3.79 -16.28 8.37
CA GLY A 455 3.79 -17.55 7.62
C GLY A 455 2.46 -18.31 7.66
N ILE A 456 1.72 -18.26 8.78
CA ILE A 456 0.40 -18.91 8.90
C ILE A 456 -0.67 -18.33 7.97
N PHE A 457 -0.69 -17.01 7.74
CA PHE A 457 -1.68 -16.37 6.86
C PHE A 457 -1.31 -16.54 5.38
N VAL A 458 -0.01 -16.60 5.07
CA VAL A 458 0.48 -16.96 3.73
C VAL A 458 0.09 -18.41 3.41
N LEU A 459 0.29 -19.34 4.34
CA LEU A 459 -0.14 -20.73 4.21
C LEU A 459 -1.66 -20.86 4.05
N ALA A 460 -2.44 -20.10 4.83
CA ALA A 460 -3.90 -20.09 4.70
C ALA A 460 -4.35 -19.57 3.33
N GLY A 461 -3.71 -18.52 2.80
CA GLY A 461 -3.96 -18.00 1.46
C GLY A 461 -3.61 -19.02 0.35
N LEU A 462 -2.47 -19.71 0.49
CA LEU A 462 -2.07 -20.78 -0.43
C LEU A 462 -3.09 -21.93 -0.44
N PHE A 463 -3.52 -22.38 0.74
CA PHE A 463 -4.53 -23.43 0.88
C PHE A 463 -5.87 -23.01 0.27
N ALA A 464 -6.32 -21.78 0.55
CA ALA A 464 -7.53 -21.23 -0.05
C ALA A 464 -7.43 -21.18 -1.59
N SER A 465 -6.31 -20.72 -2.13
CA SER A 465 -6.09 -20.67 -3.59
C SER A 465 -6.15 -22.06 -4.22
N GLY A 466 -5.50 -23.07 -3.62
CA GLY A 466 -5.56 -24.46 -4.08
C GLY A 466 -6.96 -25.07 -4.01
N LEU A 467 -7.71 -24.78 -2.94
CA LEU A 467 -9.09 -25.23 -2.77
C LEU A 467 -10.00 -24.65 -3.87
N PHE A 468 -9.91 -23.35 -4.15
CA PHE A 468 -10.69 -22.72 -5.21
C PHE A 468 -10.33 -23.24 -6.60
N LEU A 469 -9.04 -23.45 -6.88
CA LEU A 469 -8.57 -24.07 -8.12
C LEU A 469 -9.17 -25.47 -8.32
N ALA A 470 -9.10 -26.32 -7.28
CA ALA A 470 -9.68 -27.66 -7.32
C ALA A 470 -11.21 -27.62 -7.52
N LEU A 471 -11.89 -26.73 -6.80
CA LEU A 471 -13.33 -26.54 -6.90
C LEU A 471 -13.74 -26.08 -8.31
N HIS A 472 -13.03 -25.13 -8.91
CA HIS A 472 -13.29 -24.64 -10.26
C HIS A 472 -13.03 -25.74 -11.31
N ALA A 473 -11.91 -26.45 -11.19
CA ALA A 473 -11.54 -27.54 -12.10
C ALA A 473 -12.53 -28.71 -12.06
N TYR A 474 -13.12 -28.99 -10.89
CA TYR A 474 -14.14 -30.02 -10.68
C TYR A 474 -15.51 -29.60 -11.23
N VAL A 475 -16.01 -28.42 -10.85
CA VAL A 475 -17.36 -27.98 -11.22
C VAL A 475 -17.46 -27.54 -12.68
N ARG A 476 -16.39 -26.94 -13.23
CA ARG A 476 -16.35 -26.34 -14.58
C ARG A 476 -17.60 -25.49 -14.88
N PRO A 477 -17.78 -24.39 -14.15
CA PRO A 477 -19.03 -23.63 -14.07
C PRO A 477 -19.35 -22.84 -15.35
N MET A 478 -18.36 -22.49 -16.18
CA MET A 478 -18.58 -21.65 -17.37
C MET A 478 -19.29 -22.43 -18.48
N LYS A 479 -20.11 -21.75 -19.28
CA LYS A 479 -20.77 -22.35 -20.47
C LYS A 479 -19.77 -22.79 -21.52
N HIS A 480 -18.76 -21.96 -21.79
CA HIS A 480 -17.72 -22.24 -22.78
C HIS A 480 -16.53 -22.97 -22.16
N SER A 481 -16.03 -23.99 -22.84
CA SER A 481 -14.86 -24.76 -22.39
C SER A 481 -13.60 -23.90 -22.31
N TRP A 482 -13.38 -23.01 -23.28
CA TRP A 482 -12.21 -22.13 -23.27
C TRP A 482 -12.22 -21.15 -22.10
N ASP A 483 -13.38 -20.61 -21.72
CA ASP A 483 -13.50 -19.71 -20.56
C ASP A 483 -13.18 -20.46 -19.24
N ASN A 484 -13.59 -21.74 -19.11
CA ASN A 484 -13.15 -22.59 -17.98
C ASN A 484 -11.62 -22.79 -18.00
N THR A 485 -11.04 -23.13 -19.16
CA THR A 485 -9.59 -23.32 -19.27
C THR A 485 -8.82 -22.04 -18.94
N LEU A 486 -9.31 -20.88 -19.39
CA LEU A 486 -8.73 -19.58 -19.09
C LEU A 486 -8.75 -19.30 -17.59
N GLN A 487 -9.89 -19.48 -16.92
CA GLN A 487 -10.01 -19.26 -15.48
C GLN A 487 -9.10 -20.21 -14.68
N VAL A 488 -9.09 -21.51 -14.99
CA VAL A 488 -8.20 -22.49 -14.35
C VAL A 488 -6.72 -22.11 -14.55
N SER A 489 -6.35 -21.61 -15.74
CA SER A 489 -4.98 -21.19 -16.02
C SER A 489 -4.58 -20.00 -15.15
N LEU A 490 -5.46 -19.00 -15.02
CA LEU A 490 -5.24 -17.82 -14.19
C LEU A 490 -5.18 -18.17 -12.70
N GLU A 491 -6.06 -19.05 -12.21
CA GLU A 491 -6.04 -19.53 -10.82
C GLU A 491 -4.77 -20.35 -10.52
N THR A 492 -4.29 -21.12 -11.50
CA THR A 492 -3.01 -21.84 -11.38
C THR A 492 -1.84 -20.85 -11.25
N GLU A 493 -1.84 -19.76 -12.00
CA GLU A 493 -0.82 -18.71 -11.86
C GLU A 493 -0.90 -18.02 -10.49
N THR A 494 -2.10 -17.73 -9.97
CA THR A 494 -2.26 -17.22 -8.60
C THR A 494 -1.69 -18.19 -7.56
N PHE A 495 -1.98 -19.49 -7.68
CA PHE A 495 -1.46 -20.51 -6.77
C PHE A 495 0.08 -20.62 -6.82
N LYS A 496 0.67 -20.64 -8.02
CA LYS A 496 2.13 -20.65 -8.20
C LYS A 496 2.78 -19.46 -7.53
N GLN A 497 2.21 -18.26 -7.70
CA GLN A 497 2.73 -17.06 -7.05
C GLN A 497 2.66 -17.17 -5.52
N SER A 498 1.56 -17.70 -4.96
CA SER A 498 1.44 -17.91 -3.50
C SER A 498 2.44 -18.91 -2.97
N PHE A 499 2.76 -19.92 -3.77
CA PHE A 499 3.79 -20.88 -3.41
C PHE A 499 5.19 -20.26 -3.40
N THR A 500 5.51 -19.43 -4.40
CA THR A 500 6.81 -18.72 -4.46
C THR A 500 7.02 -17.78 -3.27
N LEU A 501 5.96 -17.16 -2.73
CA LEU A 501 6.08 -16.30 -1.53
C LEU A 501 6.33 -17.06 -0.23
N LEU A 502 6.01 -18.35 -0.19
CA LEU A 502 6.26 -19.18 0.99
C LEU A 502 7.72 -19.65 1.07
N MET A 503 8.38 -19.77 -0.09
CA MET A 503 9.76 -20.22 -0.26
C MET A 503 10.74 -19.05 -0.13
#